data_AF-A0A9D2IL22-F1
#
_entry.id   AF-A0A9D2IL22-F1
#
_cell.length_a   1.000
_cell.length_b   1.000
_cell.length_c   1.000
_cell.angle_alpha   90.00
_cell.angle_beta   90.00
_cell.angle_gamma   90.00
#
_symmetry.space_group_name_H-M   'P 1'
#
loop_
_entity.id
_entity.type
_entity.pdbx_description
1 polymer ?
#
loop_
_entity_poly.entity_id
_entity_poly.type
_entity_poly.pdbx_seq_one_letter_code
_entity_poly.pdbx_strand_id
1 'polypeptide(L)'
;RSHWMWYIFPQIHGLGFSRMSEYYAIRSMEEARDFLHDPYLGGNLRKISEALMGLDTDDPHQVFGSPDDLKLLSCMTLFEEAEGRGGVFTRVIEKYYSGRRDRKTMEILEGKP
;
A
#
# COMPACT_ATOMS: atom_id res chain seq x y z
N ARG A 1 0.72 -20.05 5.03
CA ARG A 1 1.42 -18.91 4.40
C ARG A 1 0.59 -18.52 3.19
N SER A 2 -0.30 -17.56 3.35
CA SER A 2 -1.48 -17.43 2.49
C SER A 2 -1.30 -16.28 1.48
N HIS A 3 -1.66 -16.57 0.24
CA HIS A 3 -1.42 -15.78 -0.97
C HIS A 3 -2.36 -14.57 -1.09
N TRP A 4 -2.48 -13.74 -0.06
CA TRP A 4 -3.49 -12.66 -0.01
C TRP A 4 -2.96 -11.23 -0.11
N MET A 5 -1.68 -11.03 0.18
CA MET A 5 -1.11 -9.69 0.26
C MET A 5 -1.33 -8.87 -1.03
N TRP A 6 -1.21 -9.49 -2.21
CA TRP A 6 -1.35 -8.81 -3.51
C TRP A 6 -2.72 -8.18 -3.78
N TYR A 7 -3.80 -8.78 -3.29
CA TYR A 7 -5.16 -8.27 -3.54
C TYR A 7 -5.75 -7.51 -2.34
N ILE A 8 -5.16 -7.62 -1.15
CA ILE A 8 -5.55 -6.80 0.00
C ILE A 8 -4.79 -5.48 0.02
N PHE A 9 -3.48 -5.51 -0.25
CA PHE A 9 -2.62 -4.34 -0.31
C PHE A 9 -1.96 -4.25 -1.69
N PRO A 10 -2.70 -3.76 -2.70
CA PRO A 10 -2.17 -3.67 -4.05
C PRO A 10 -1.09 -2.59 -4.12
N GLN A 11 -0.14 -2.80 -5.03
CA GLN A 11 1.03 -1.95 -5.23
C GLN A 11 1.11 -1.55 -6.71
N ILE A 12 1.86 -0.49 -7.03
CA ILE A 12 2.01 -0.06 -8.41
C ILE A 12 2.80 -1.07 -9.26
N HIS A 13 2.43 -1.16 -10.54
CA HIS A 13 3.09 -2.00 -11.52
C HIS A 13 4.58 -1.66 -11.63
N GLY A 14 5.43 -2.68 -11.76
CA GLY A 14 6.89 -2.54 -11.80
C GLY A 14 7.62 -2.86 -10.49
N LEU A 15 6.89 -3.04 -9.38
CA LEU A 15 7.50 -3.36 -8.07
C LEU A 15 7.70 -4.86 -7.80
N GLY A 16 6.85 -5.72 -8.37
CA GLY A 16 6.88 -7.16 -8.13
C GLY A 16 7.27 -7.96 -9.37
N PHE A 17 8.09 -8.99 -9.18
CA PHE A 17 8.57 -9.86 -10.26
C PHE A 17 7.71 -11.12 -10.45
N SER A 18 6.73 -11.37 -9.59
CA SER A 18 5.84 -12.53 -9.72
C SER A 18 4.64 -12.22 -10.60
N ARG A 19 4.19 -13.22 -11.37
CA ARG A 19 2.97 -13.13 -12.20
C ARG A 19 1.74 -12.63 -11.43
N MET A 20 1.62 -13.00 -10.15
CA MET A 20 0.53 -12.53 -9.28
C MET A 20 0.69 -11.07 -8.85
N SER A 21 1.93 -10.60 -8.66
CA SER A 21 2.18 -9.18 -8.39
C SER A 21 1.86 -8.33 -9.62
N GLU A 22 2.11 -8.85 -10.81
CA GLU A 22 1.78 -8.17 -12.06
C GLU A 22 0.27 -8.16 -12.35
N TYR A 23 -0.43 -9.27 -12.05
CA TYR A 23 -1.87 -9.39 -12.30
C TYR A 23 -2.70 -8.43 -11.42
N TYR A 24 -2.37 -8.29 -10.14
CA TYR A 24 -3.07 -7.41 -9.20
C TYR A 24 -2.43 -6.02 -9.06
N ALA A 25 -1.42 -5.69 -9.86
CA ALA A 25 -0.77 -4.39 -9.77
C ALA A 25 -1.68 -3.28 -10.32
N ILE A 26 -1.69 -2.16 -9.59
CA ILE A 26 -2.27 -0.90 -10.08
C ILE A 26 -1.38 -0.37 -11.20
N ARG A 27 -1.96 -0.05 -12.36
CA ARG A 27 -1.24 0.33 -13.58
C ARG A 27 -0.97 1.83 -13.66
N SER A 28 -1.79 2.65 -13.02
CA SER A 28 -1.69 4.11 -13.09
C SER A 28 -2.24 4.81 -11.85
N MET A 29 -1.94 6.11 -11.71
CA MET A 29 -2.53 6.95 -10.66
C MET A 29 -4.05 7.10 -10.82
N GLU A 30 -4.57 7.05 -12.05
CA GLU A 30 -6.01 7.06 -12.32
C GLU A 30 -6.67 5.81 -11.76
N GLU A 31 -6.11 4.62 -12.04
CA GLU A 31 -6.62 3.36 -11.48
C GLU A 31 -6.53 3.32 -9.95
N ALA A 32 -5.48 3.91 -9.36
CA ALA A 32 -5.37 4.05 -7.91
C ALA A 32 -6.52 4.87 -7.31
N ARG A 33 -6.90 5.98 -7.98
CA ARG A 33 -8.03 6.81 -7.56
C ARG A 33 -9.35 6.07 -7.74
N ASP A 34 -9.56 5.42 -8.87
CA ASP A 34 -10.77 4.63 -9.14
C ASP A 34 -10.94 3.51 -8.10
N PHE A 35 -9.85 2.82 -7.75
CA PHE A 35 -9.83 1.82 -6.68
C PHE A 35 -10.29 2.41 -5.35
N LEU A 36 -9.84 3.61 -4.99
CA LEU A 36 -10.25 4.28 -3.75
C LEU A 36 -11.69 4.80 -3.79
N HIS A 37 -12.19 5.17 -4.95
CA HIS A 37 -13.57 5.64 -5.14
C HIS A 37 -14.58 4.49 -5.12
N ASP A 38 -14.17 3.27 -5.45
CA ASP A 38 -15.02 2.10 -5.30
C ASP A 38 -15.39 1.86 -3.81
N PRO A 39 -16.68 1.87 -3.45
CA PRO A 39 -17.11 1.75 -2.05
C PRO A 39 -16.67 0.46 -1.37
N TYR A 40 -16.50 -0.62 -2.14
CA TYR A 40 -16.07 -1.91 -1.61
C TYR A 40 -14.55 -1.98 -1.50
N LEU A 41 -13.82 -1.70 -2.58
CA LEU A 41 -12.36 -1.81 -2.60
C LEU A 41 -11.70 -0.75 -1.71
N GLY A 42 -11.98 0.53 -1.95
CA GLY A 42 -11.46 1.62 -1.14
C GLY A 42 -11.94 1.56 0.30
N GLY A 43 -13.21 1.21 0.51
CA GLY A 43 -13.78 1.04 1.85
C GLY A 43 -13.09 -0.07 2.67
N ASN A 44 -12.84 -1.22 2.06
CA ASN A 44 -12.13 -2.32 2.72
C ASN A 44 -10.67 -1.99 2.99
N LEU A 45 -9.97 -1.35 2.04
CA LEU A 45 -8.57 -0.95 2.22
C LEU A 45 -8.44 0.00 3.41
N ARG A 46 -9.28 1.04 3.49
CA ARG A 46 -9.31 1.96 4.64
C ARG A 46 -9.61 1.23 5.94
N LYS A 47 -10.63 0.37 5.95
CA LYS A 47 -11.03 -0.39 7.15
C LYS A 47 -9.89 -1.25 7.70
N ILE A 48 -9.16 -1.93 6.83
CA ILE A 48 -8.02 -2.76 7.23
C ILE A 48 -6.86 -1.86 7.70
N SER A 49 -6.59 -0.74 7.01
CA SER A 49 -5.58 0.24 7.46
C SER A 49 -5.91 0.83 8.83
N GLU A 50 -7.18 1.13 9.14
CA GLU A 50 -7.59 1.57 10.49
C GLU A 50 -7.41 0.46 11.53
N ALA A 51 -7.67 -0.81 11.15
CA ALA A 51 -7.43 -1.94 12.06
C ALA A 51 -5.95 -2.08 12.45
N LEU A 52 -5.02 -1.80 11.53
CA LEU A 52 -3.58 -1.76 11.83
C LEU A 52 -3.25 -0.68 12.87
N MET A 53 -3.90 0.48 12.81
CA MET A 53 -3.68 1.55 13.79
C MET A 53 -3.99 1.10 15.23
N GLY A 54 -4.89 0.14 15.42
CA GLY A 54 -5.24 -0.41 16.73
C GLY A 54 -4.29 -1.47 17.30
N LEU A 55 -3.28 -1.92 16.57
CA LEU A 55 -2.32 -2.92 17.08
C LEU A 55 -1.32 -2.31 18.06
N ASP A 56 -0.98 -3.05 19.11
CA ASP A 56 0.04 -2.67 20.12
C ASP A 56 1.46 -2.99 19.65
N THR A 57 1.78 -2.55 18.42
CA THR A 57 3.12 -2.64 17.84
C THR A 57 3.23 -1.64 16.70
N ASP A 58 4.42 -1.04 16.60
CA ASP A 58 4.84 -0.15 15.52
C ASP A 58 5.79 -0.87 14.55
N ASP A 59 6.03 -2.17 14.74
CA ASP A 59 6.91 -2.97 13.90
C ASP A 59 6.09 -3.70 12.81
N PRO A 60 6.14 -3.26 11.53
CA PRO A 60 5.40 -3.92 10.46
C PRO A 60 5.91 -5.33 10.20
N HIS A 61 7.17 -5.62 10.53
CA HIS A 61 7.74 -6.95 10.37
C HIS A 61 7.15 -7.95 11.38
N GLN A 62 6.76 -7.51 12.58
CA GLN A 62 6.04 -8.36 13.54
C GLN A 62 4.63 -8.71 13.06
N VAL A 63 3.98 -7.79 12.34
CA VAL A 63 2.61 -7.99 11.84
C VAL A 63 2.60 -8.85 10.57
N PHE A 64 3.48 -8.54 9.62
CA PHE A 64 3.44 -9.11 8.27
C PHE A 64 4.62 -10.01 7.92
N GLY A 65 5.77 -9.81 8.58
CA GLY A 65 7.03 -10.43 8.19
C GLY A 65 7.52 -9.96 6.82
N SER A 66 8.71 -10.42 6.42
CA SER A 66 9.28 -10.12 5.10
C SER A 66 8.82 -11.13 4.04
N PRO A 67 8.54 -10.70 2.80
CA PRO A 67 8.67 -9.33 2.24
C PRO A 67 7.36 -8.50 2.28
N ASP A 68 6.39 -8.93 3.07
CA ASP A 68 5.04 -8.38 3.09
C ASP A 68 4.99 -7.02 3.82
N ASP A 69 5.88 -6.81 4.79
CA ASP A 69 6.19 -5.51 5.38
C ASP A 69 6.55 -4.44 4.34
N LEU A 70 7.31 -4.77 3.29
CA LEU A 70 7.63 -3.82 2.23
C LEU A 70 6.42 -3.55 1.31
N LYS A 71 5.59 -4.56 1.06
CA LYS A 71 4.37 -4.43 0.24
C LYS A 71 3.35 -3.50 0.87
N LEU A 72 3.20 -3.58 2.20
CA LEU A 72 2.37 -2.62 2.93
C LEU A 72 2.88 -1.20 2.70
N LEU A 73 4.19 -0.96 2.82
CA LEU A 73 4.75 0.38 2.61
C LEU A 73 4.50 0.91 1.18
N SER A 74 4.72 0.08 0.17
CA SER A 74 4.43 0.45 -1.23
C SER A 74 2.94 0.76 -1.44
N CYS A 75 2.05 -0.05 -0.87
CA CYS A 75 0.61 0.16 -0.94
C CYS A 75 0.18 1.48 -0.28
N MET A 76 0.60 1.71 0.97
CA MET A 76 0.24 2.94 1.69
C MET A 76 0.80 4.18 1.01
N THR A 77 2.01 4.09 0.44
CA THR A 77 2.62 5.20 -0.32
C THR A 77 1.79 5.51 -1.56
N LEU A 78 1.41 4.50 -2.35
CA LEU A 78 0.60 4.68 -3.55
C LEU A 78 -0.74 5.36 -3.23
N PHE A 79 -1.46 4.87 -2.22
CA PHE A 79 -2.79 5.38 -1.91
C PHE A 79 -2.78 6.69 -1.13
N GLU A 80 -1.72 7.00 -0.38
CA GLU A 80 -1.48 8.37 0.12
C GLU A 80 -1.37 9.36 -1.05
N GLU A 81 -0.61 9.04 -2.10
CA GLU A 81 -0.47 9.92 -3.26
C GLU A 81 -1.77 10.00 -4.09
N ALA A 82 -2.60 8.96 -4.10
CA ALA A 82 -3.89 8.96 -4.79
C ALA A 82 -4.97 9.79 -4.06
N GLU A 83 -5.04 9.72 -2.73
CA GLU A 83 -6.02 10.45 -1.91
C GLU A 83 -5.55 11.85 -1.47
N GLY A 84 -4.25 12.05 -1.34
CA GLY A 84 -3.65 13.18 -0.65
C GLY A 84 -3.28 12.86 0.81
N ARG A 85 -2.34 13.65 1.36
CA ARG A 85 -1.79 13.45 2.70
C ARG A 85 -2.77 13.83 3.80
N GLY A 86 -2.67 13.13 4.93
CA GLY A 86 -3.45 13.38 6.15
C GLY A 86 -4.51 12.31 6.44
N GLY A 87 -4.72 11.37 5.52
CA GLY A 87 -5.62 10.23 5.68
C GLY A 87 -5.03 9.08 6.50
N VAL A 88 -5.75 7.94 6.53
CA VAL A 88 -5.32 6.73 7.23
C VAL A 88 -4.00 6.17 6.69
N PHE A 89 -3.76 6.27 5.38
CA PHE A 89 -2.53 5.78 4.76
C PHE A 89 -1.29 6.53 5.27
N THR A 90 -1.38 7.87 5.42
CA THR A 90 -0.34 8.68 6.06
C THR A 90 -0.05 8.20 7.48
N ARG A 91 -1.10 7.95 8.28
CA ARG A 91 -0.94 7.50 9.68
C ARG A 91 -0.28 6.12 9.77
N VAL A 92 -0.61 5.20 8.87
CA VAL A 92 0.06 3.89 8.80
C VAL A 92 1.54 4.05 8.46
N ILE A 93 1.88 4.94 7.51
CA ILE A 93 3.27 5.26 7.16
C ILE A 93 4.02 5.86 8.36
N GLU A 94 3.39 6.77 9.10
CA GLU A 94 3.98 7.39 10.29
C GLU A 94 4.23 6.37 11.40
N LYS A 95 3.22 5.54 11.71
CA LYS A 95 3.30 4.52 12.76
C LYS A 95 4.36 3.46 12.46
N TYR A 96 4.28 2.83 11.30
CA TYR A 96 5.06 1.63 10.99
C TYR A 96 6.40 1.89 10.30
N TYR A 97 6.57 3.06 9.70
CA TYR A 97 7.74 3.37 8.87
C TYR A 97 8.36 4.72 9.20
N SER A 98 7.98 5.33 10.34
CA SER A 98 8.50 6.61 10.80
C SER A 98 8.41 7.72 9.74
N GLY A 99 7.33 7.72 8.95
CA GLY A 99 7.11 8.72 7.91
C GLY A 99 7.85 8.46 6.60
N ARG A 100 8.63 7.37 6.49
CA ARG A 100 9.34 7.01 5.26
C ARG A 100 8.37 6.42 4.24
N ARG A 101 8.34 6.98 3.03
CA ARG A 101 7.61 6.44 1.86
C ARG A 101 8.44 5.40 1.11
N ASP A 102 7.78 4.51 0.36
CA ASP A 102 8.48 3.62 -0.57
C ASP A 102 9.05 4.41 -1.75
N ARG A 103 10.39 4.47 -1.83
CA ARG A 103 11.09 5.27 -2.84
C ARG A 103 10.77 4.81 -4.26
N LYS A 104 10.66 3.49 -4.49
CA LYS A 104 10.38 2.95 -5.82
C LYS A 104 8.97 3.29 -6.29
N THR A 105 7.98 3.22 -5.40
CA THR A 105 6.62 3.70 -5.70
C THR A 105 6.65 5.16 -6.16
N MET A 106 7.37 6.03 -5.43
CA MET A 106 7.49 7.45 -5.81
C MET A 106 8.20 7.63 -7.16
N GLU A 107 9.31 6.93 -7.40
CA GLU A 107 10.05 6.98 -8.68
C GLU A 107 9.14 6.61 -9.86
N ILE A 108 8.36 5.53 -9.73
CA ILE A 108 7.41 5.08 -10.76
C ILE A 108 6.31 6.12 -10.99
N LEU A 109 5.77 6.72 -9.93
CA LEU A 109 4.72 7.75 -10.02
C LEU A 109 5.21 9.04 -10.67
N GLU A 110 6.47 9.41 -10.44
CA GLU A 110 7.12 10.58 -11.04
C GLU A 110 7.57 10.33 -12.50
N GLY A 111 7.38 9.12 -13.03
CA GLY A 111 7.84 8.73 -14.36
C GLY A 111 9.36 8.71 -14.49
N LYS A 112 10.07 8.56 -13.37
CA LYS A 112 11.53 8.47 -13.35
C LYS A 112 11.96 7.01 -13.56
N PRO A 113 12.97 6.75 -14.43
CA PRO A 113 13.47 5.41 -14.69
C PRO A 113 14.19 4.80 -13.48
#